data_AF-A0A2G8K164-F1
#
_entry.id   AF-A0A2G8K164-F1
#
_cell.length_a   1.000
_cell.length_b   1.000
_cell.length_c   1.000
_cell.angle_alpha   90.00
_cell.angle_beta   90.00
_cell.angle_gamma   90.00
#
_symmetry.space_group_name_H-M   'P 1'
#
loop_
_entity.id
_entity.type
_entity.pdbx_description
1 polymer ?
#
loop_
_entity_poly.entity_id
_entity_poly.type
_entity_poly.pdbx_seq_one_letter_code
_entity_poly.pdbx_strand_id
1 'polypeptide(L)'
;FEKCMPSDTIYITIIRHPASQFESMYKYYKFSDRFHTSIIKFASNPSKFYQRSHLRTQRRRQSGVNPMLFDLGLRKDYLQDNLRIKRQIKLIDENFGLVLISEFFDQSLILLKNLLCWRLEDVAYFVVNARKESQVVQLSDEVKSNLTRWNEGDLLLYQHFNKTLWKKIYNYGYEKLQTEVEELRDIMASYKDLCLDKSSKRFEHGGKTLVVNYRAKSVSASASDDSLCKSLTYKPLVYLSNLRKNEIYVKLVTNP
;
A
#
# COMPACT_ATOMS: atom_id res chain seq x y z
N PHE A 1 -20.57 -2.33 3.95
CA PHE A 1 -20.16 -2.70 2.59
C PHE A 1 -21.20 -3.56 1.89
N GLU A 2 -21.88 -4.46 2.60
CA GLU A 2 -22.92 -5.38 2.09
C GLU A 2 -24.10 -4.71 1.35
N LYS A 3 -24.42 -3.44 1.61
CA LYS A 3 -25.48 -2.74 0.88
C LYS A 3 -25.14 -2.41 -0.59
N CYS A 4 -23.85 -2.45 -0.96
CA CYS A 4 -23.40 -2.00 -2.27
C CYS A 4 -22.55 -3.03 -3.02
N MET A 5 -22.00 -4.02 -2.33
CA MET A 5 -21.11 -5.03 -2.89
C MET A 5 -21.78 -6.41 -2.78
N PRO A 6 -21.60 -7.31 -3.77
CA PRO A 6 -22.07 -8.69 -3.70
C PRO A 6 -21.61 -9.41 -2.42
N SER A 7 -22.38 -10.38 -1.96
CA SER A 7 -22.09 -11.13 -0.71
C SER A 7 -20.80 -11.96 -0.77
N ASP A 8 -20.34 -12.31 -1.96
CA ASP A 8 -19.11 -13.04 -2.23
C ASP A 8 -17.89 -12.12 -2.45
N THR A 9 -18.03 -10.82 -2.16
CA THR A 9 -16.93 -9.85 -2.29
C THR A 9 -15.78 -10.19 -1.33
N ILE A 10 -14.59 -10.35 -1.90
CA ILE A 10 -13.35 -10.54 -1.14
C ILE A 10 -12.75 -9.16 -0.84
N TYR A 11 -12.67 -8.80 0.45
CA TYR A 11 -11.97 -7.58 0.87
C TYR A 11 -10.49 -7.85 1.07
N ILE A 12 -9.67 -6.98 0.49
CA ILE A 12 -8.21 -7.00 0.65
C ILE A 12 -7.71 -5.63 1.09
N THR A 13 -6.60 -5.62 1.80
CA THR A 13 -5.88 -4.38 2.14
C THR A 13 -4.38 -4.67 2.22
N ILE A 14 -3.58 -3.63 2.36
CA ILE A 14 -2.13 -3.73 2.53
C ILE A 14 -1.69 -2.89 3.71
N ILE A 15 -0.79 -3.44 4.52
CA ILE A 15 -0.14 -2.74 5.63
C ILE A 15 1.37 -2.75 5.46
N ARG A 16 2.07 -2.03 6.32
CA ARG A 16 3.52 -1.86 6.29
C ARG A 16 4.05 -1.73 7.72
N HIS A 17 5.33 -2.01 7.95
CA HIS A 17 5.94 -1.76 9.24
C HIS A 17 5.71 -0.30 9.70
N PRO A 18 5.23 -0.08 10.95
CA PRO A 18 4.74 1.24 11.40
C PRO A 18 5.77 2.37 11.28
N ALA A 19 7.04 2.13 11.60
CA ALA A 19 8.07 3.17 11.47
C ALA A 19 8.26 3.63 10.00
N SER A 20 8.29 2.70 9.06
CA SER A 20 8.46 3.00 7.63
C SER A 20 7.21 3.64 7.05
N GLN A 21 6.03 3.20 7.49
CA GLN A 21 4.76 3.82 7.13
C GLN A 21 4.70 5.27 7.63
N PHE A 22 5.06 5.50 8.89
CA PHE A 22 5.05 6.82 9.50
C PHE A 22 6.04 7.77 8.82
N GLU A 23 7.24 7.31 8.47
CA GLU A 23 8.22 8.12 7.72
C GLU A 23 7.68 8.55 6.35
N SER A 24 7.09 7.61 5.61
CA SER A 24 6.45 7.89 4.33
C SER A 24 5.35 8.94 4.47
N MET A 25 4.48 8.77 5.47
CA MET A 25 3.40 9.72 5.76
C MET A 25 3.92 11.08 6.21
N TYR A 26 4.99 11.12 7.02
CA TYR A 26 5.57 12.35 7.52
C TYR A 26 6.02 13.25 6.37
N LYS A 27 6.63 12.64 5.35
CA LYS A 27 7.03 13.31 4.11
C LYS A 27 5.82 13.67 3.25
N TYR A 28 4.97 12.70 2.93
CA TYR A 28 3.88 12.86 1.97
C TYR A 28 2.84 13.90 2.43
N TYR A 29 2.43 13.85 3.70
CA TYR A 29 1.43 14.75 4.27
C TYR A 29 2.00 16.00 4.93
N LYS A 30 3.31 16.24 4.79
CA LYS A 30 4.04 17.39 5.37
C LYS A 30 3.78 17.53 6.87
N PHE A 31 4.00 16.45 7.60
CA PHE A 31 3.87 16.49 9.05
C PHE A 31 4.92 17.41 9.69
N SER A 32 6.00 17.74 8.98
CA SER A 32 6.92 18.80 9.39
C SER A 32 6.23 20.15 9.58
N ASP A 33 5.34 20.50 8.66
CA ASP A 33 4.62 21.77 8.68
C ASP A 33 3.47 21.72 9.69
N ARG A 34 2.87 20.53 9.85
CA ARG A 34 1.77 20.30 10.80
C ARG A 34 2.23 20.30 12.26
N PHE A 35 3.37 19.68 12.54
CA PHE A 35 3.92 19.50 13.89
C PHE A 35 5.09 20.46 14.17
N HIS A 36 5.44 21.31 13.21
CA HIS A 36 6.51 22.31 13.29
C HIS A 36 7.86 21.72 13.76
N THR A 37 8.19 20.51 13.29
CA THR A 37 9.39 19.79 13.72
C THR A 37 9.83 18.75 12.67
N SER A 38 11.10 18.32 12.69
CA SER A 38 11.56 17.20 11.85
C SER A 38 11.08 15.86 12.38
N ILE A 39 11.03 14.82 11.54
CA ILE A 39 10.64 13.47 12.00
C ILE A 39 11.56 12.94 13.11
N ILE A 40 12.85 13.26 13.04
CA ILE A 40 13.84 12.84 14.05
C ILE A 40 13.50 13.48 15.40
N LYS A 41 13.29 14.80 15.42
CA LYS A 41 12.94 15.54 16.64
C LYS A 41 11.54 15.18 17.15
N PHE A 42 10.61 14.89 16.25
CA PHE A 42 9.29 14.35 16.59
C PHE A 42 9.44 13.02 17.34
N ALA A 43 10.22 12.09 16.80
CA ALA A 43 10.41 10.76 17.38
C ALA A 43 10.97 10.79 18.80
N SER A 44 11.82 11.76 19.15
CA SER A 44 12.36 11.89 20.51
C SER A 44 11.30 12.23 21.56
N ASN A 45 10.22 12.93 21.20
CA ASN A 45 9.12 13.25 22.12
C ASN A 45 7.80 13.50 21.38
N PRO A 46 7.15 12.45 20.84
CA PRO A 46 5.97 12.61 19.99
C PRO A 46 4.80 13.30 20.69
N SER A 47 4.58 13.02 21.98
CA SER A 47 3.49 13.60 22.77
C SER A 47 3.63 15.12 22.96
N LYS A 48 4.86 15.65 22.99
CA LYS A 48 5.12 17.10 23.01
C LYS A 48 4.64 17.79 21.73
N PHE A 49 4.81 17.15 20.58
CA PHE A 49 4.45 17.73 19.28
C PHE A 49 3.03 17.36 18.83
N TYR A 50 2.52 16.21 19.26
CA TYR A 50 1.18 15.74 18.97
C TYR A 50 0.20 16.10 20.09
N GLN A 51 -0.30 17.33 20.05
CA GLN A 51 -1.28 17.83 21.00
C GLN A 51 -2.68 17.24 20.80
N ARG A 52 -3.47 17.15 21.89
CA ARG A 52 -4.87 16.67 21.87
C ARG A 52 -5.78 17.46 20.92
N SER A 53 -5.48 18.73 20.64
CA SER A 53 -6.19 19.54 19.65
C SER A 53 -6.19 18.88 18.26
N HIS A 54 -5.14 18.14 17.89
CA HIS A 54 -5.06 17.39 16.64
C HIS A 54 -6.06 16.24 16.55
N LEU A 55 -6.40 15.60 17.68
CA LEU A 55 -7.43 14.54 17.74
C LEU A 55 -8.84 15.11 17.53
N ARG A 56 -9.11 16.31 18.08
CA ARG A 56 -10.43 16.97 18.03
C ARG A 56 -10.75 17.62 16.69
N THR A 57 -9.73 17.90 15.87
CA THR A 57 -9.96 18.44 14.52
C THR A 57 -10.51 17.36 13.58
N GLN A 58 -11.84 17.29 13.47
CA GLN A 58 -12.56 16.55 12.44
C GLN A 58 -12.04 16.85 11.01
N ARG A 59 -11.49 18.05 10.80
CA ARG A 59 -10.94 18.50 9.51
C ARG A 59 -9.68 17.76 9.02
N ARG A 60 -8.90 17.11 9.90
CA ARG A 60 -7.65 16.45 9.50
C ARG A 60 -7.94 15.05 8.96
N ARG A 61 -7.72 14.83 7.66
CA ARG A 61 -8.01 13.54 7.00
C ARG A 61 -7.00 12.42 7.30
N GLN A 62 -5.92 12.69 8.03
CA GLN A 62 -4.88 11.69 8.35
C GLN A 62 -4.58 11.72 9.84
N SER A 63 -4.42 10.55 10.45
CA SER A 63 -3.94 10.44 11.82
C SER A 63 -2.42 10.65 11.92
N GLY A 64 -1.99 11.25 13.04
CA GLY A 64 -0.58 11.38 13.42
C GLY A 64 -0.14 10.32 14.43
N VAL A 65 -1.00 9.35 14.72
CA VAL A 65 -0.76 8.20 15.59
C VAL A 65 -1.58 7.02 15.06
N ASN A 66 -0.99 5.83 14.97
CA ASN A 66 -1.64 4.62 14.45
C ASN A 66 -2.42 4.86 13.15
N PRO A 67 -1.79 5.45 12.11
CA PRO A 67 -2.48 5.82 10.89
C PRO A 67 -3.08 4.64 10.12
N MET A 68 -2.49 3.44 10.16
CA MET A 68 -3.07 2.29 9.45
C MET A 68 -4.37 1.84 10.10
N LEU A 69 -4.43 1.78 11.44
CA LEU A 69 -5.68 1.52 12.15
C LEU A 69 -6.75 2.59 11.86
N PHE A 70 -6.35 3.86 11.74
CA PHE A 70 -7.27 4.92 11.35
C PHE A 70 -7.82 4.70 9.93
N ASP A 71 -6.95 4.40 8.98
CA ASP A 71 -7.34 4.12 7.59
C ASP A 71 -8.22 2.87 7.48
N LEU A 72 -8.05 1.90 8.38
CA LEU A 72 -8.86 0.68 8.51
C LEU A 72 -10.10 0.86 9.41
N GLY A 73 -10.49 2.10 9.70
CA GLY A 73 -11.79 2.44 10.27
C GLY A 73 -11.83 2.64 11.79
N LEU A 74 -10.70 2.54 12.50
CA LEU A 74 -10.67 2.86 13.93
C LEU A 74 -10.81 4.38 14.13
N ARG A 75 -11.79 4.78 14.95
CA ARG A 75 -12.00 6.20 15.27
C ARG A 75 -10.79 6.79 15.98
N LYS A 76 -10.52 8.07 15.72
CA LYS A 76 -9.35 8.80 16.27
C LYS A 76 -9.26 8.78 17.79
N ASP A 77 -10.38 8.85 18.49
CA ASP A 77 -10.45 8.82 19.94
C ASP A 77 -10.09 7.46 20.54
N TYR A 78 -10.07 6.40 19.72
CA TYR A 78 -9.73 5.04 20.12
C TYR A 78 -8.35 4.58 19.65
N LEU A 79 -7.60 5.43 18.94
CA LEU A 79 -6.29 5.06 18.40
C LEU A 79 -5.23 4.81 19.46
N GLN A 80 -5.48 5.10 20.74
CA GLN A 80 -4.57 4.78 21.85
C GLN A 80 -5.26 3.90 22.90
N ASP A 81 -6.44 3.35 22.61
CA ASP A 81 -7.18 2.44 23.49
C ASP A 81 -6.91 0.98 23.09
N ASN A 82 -6.10 0.28 23.88
CA ASN A 82 -5.69 -1.10 23.61
C ASN A 82 -6.85 -2.08 23.47
N LEU A 83 -7.97 -1.90 24.19
CA LEU A 83 -9.13 -2.78 24.07
C LEU A 83 -9.82 -2.57 22.73
N ARG A 84 -9.97 -1.31 22.31
CA ARG A 84 -10.58 -0.96 21.01
C ARG A 84 -9.69 -1.37 19.84
N ILE A 85 -8.38 -1.19 19.96
CA ILE A 85 -7.39 -1.63 18.98
C ILE A 85 -7.49 -3.14 18.76
N LYS A 86 -7.44 -3.95 19.84
CA LYS A 86 -7.54 -5.41 19.72
C LYS A 86 -8.86 -5.86 19.09
N ARG A 87 -9.97 -5.21 19.44
CA ARG A 87 -11.28 -5.46 18.80
C ARG A 87 -11.26 -5.12 17.32
N GLN A 88 -10.67 -3.99 16.94
CA GLN A 88 -10.55 -3.61 15.53
C GLN A 88 -9.70 -4.60 14.75
N ILE A 89 -8.56 -5.04 15.29
CA ILE A 89 -7.70 -6.04 14.63
C ILE A 89 -8.48 -7.33 14.37
N LYS A 90 -9.24 -7.81 15.37
CA LYS A 90 -10.11 -8.97 15.20
C LYS A 90 -11.16 -8.76 14.10
N LEU A 91 -11.83 -7.60 14.09
CA LEU A 91 -12.80 -7.28 13.04
C LEU A 91 -12.15 -7.24 11.65
N ILE A 92 -10.93 -6.71 11.52
CA ILE A 92 -10.21 -6.72 10.24
C ILE A 92 -9.91 -8.17 9.83
N ASP A 93 -9.45 -9.01 10.76
CA ASP A 93 -9.11 -10.41 10.48
C ASP A 93 -10.33 -11.25 10.07
N GLU A 94 -11.51 -10.94 10.62
CA GLU A 94 -12.77 -11.59 10.28
C GLU A 94 -13.33 -11.15 8.91
N ASN A 95 -13.08 -9.91 8.49
CA ASN A 95 -13.72 -9.32 7.31
C ASN A 95 -12.82 -9.27 6.06
N PHE A 96 -11.50 -9.30 6.21
CA PHE A 96 -10.56 -9.28 5.09
C PHE A 96 -10.09 -10.68 4.74
N GLY A 97 -10.28 -11.09 3.47
CA GLY A 97 -9.78 -12.38 2.98
C GLY A 97 -8.24 -12.47 2.98
N LEU A 98 -7.59 -11.33 2.72
CA LEU A 98 -6.15 -11.19 2.78
C LEU A 98 -5.73 -9.76 3.17
N VAL A 99 -4.83 -9.67 4.15
CA VAL A 99 -4.07 -8.46 4.46
C VAL A 99 -2.64 -8.65 3.96
N LEU A 100 -2.26 -7.94 2.91
CA LEU A 100 -0.93 -7.97 2.33
C LEU A 100 0.06 -7.21 3.23
N ILE A 101 1.33 -7.58 3.18
CA ILE A 101 2.41 -6.86 3.86
C ILE A 101 3.41 -6.34 2.85
N SER A 102 3.66 -5.04 2.89
CA SER A 102 4.54 -4.34 1.94
C SER A 102 5.96 -4.90 1.90
N GLU A 103 6.48 -5.37 3.04
CA GLU A 103 7.80 -6.01 3.17
C GLU A 103 7.86 -7.41 2.51
N PHE A 104 6.70 -8.05 2.32
CA PHE A 104 6.54 -9.37 1.71
C PHE A 104 5.57 -9.27 0.52
N PHE A 105 5.69 -8.19 -0.27
CA PHE A 105 4.69 -7.84 -1.27
C PHE A 105 4.55 -8.91 -2.36
N ASP A 106 5.66 -9.43 -2.90
CA ASP A 106 5.63 -10.49 -3.92
C ASP A 106 4.94 -11.75 -3.37
N GLN A 107 5.30 -12.20 -2.15
CA GLN A 107 4.67 -13.36 -1.51
C GLN A 107 3.17 -13.12 -1.27
N SER A 108 2.81 -11.89 -0.87
CA SER A 108 1.43 -11.49 -0.66
C SER A 108 0.64 -11.51 -1.98
N LEU A 109 1.26 -11.16 -3.11
CA LEU A 109 0.65 -11.22 -4.44
C LEU A 109 0.41 -12.66 -4.90
N ILE A 110 1.30 -13.61 -4.60
CA ILE A 110 1.06 -15.04 -4.90
C ILE A 110 -0.16 -15.56 -4.14
N LEU A 111 -0.29 -15.21 -2.86
CA LEU A 111 -1.47 -15.55 -2.08
C LEU A 111 -2.74 -14.87 -2.61
N LEU A 112 -2.64 -13.60 -3.04
CA LEU A 112 -3.75 -12.87 -3.63
C LEU A 112 -4.21 -13.49 -4.95
N LYS A 113 -3.25 -13.82 -5.83
CA LYS A 113 -3.47 -14.54 -7.09
C LYS A 113 -4.29 -15.80 -6.82
N ASN A 114 -3.83 -16.63 -5.88
CA ASN A 114 -4.53 -17.87 -5.55
C ASN A 114 -5.93 -17.61 -4.97
N LEU A 115 -6.08 -16.60 -4.11
CA LEU A 115 -7.36 -16.23 -3.51
C LEU A 115 -8.40 -15.77 -4.55
N LEU A 116 -7.96 -15.12 -5.62
CA LEU A 116 -8.83 -14.57 -6.68
C LEU A 116 -8.88 -15.45 -7.94
N CYS A 117 -8.25 -16.63 -7.92
CA CYS A 117 -8.12 -17.52 -9.08
C CYS A 117 -7.50 -16.83 -10.31
N TRP A 118 -6.57 -15.91 -10.08
CA TRP A 118 -5.85 -15.18 -11.12
C TRP A 118 -4.64 -15.97 -11.63
N ARG A 119 -4.14 -15.58 -12.80
CA ARG A 119 -2.87 -16.06 -13.33
C ARG A 119 -1.73 -15.20 -12.80
N LEU A 120 -0.49 -15.62 -13.05
CA LEU A 120 0.68 -14.92 -12.53
C LEU A 120 0.88 -13.56 -13.22
N GLU A 121 0.56 -13.49 -14.50
CA GLU A 121 0.57 -12.27 -15.31
C GLU A 121 -0.42 -11.22 -14.80
N ASP A 122 -1.54 -11.64 -14.22
CA ASP A 122 -2.59 -10.74 -13.73
C ASP A 122 -2.15 -10.00 -12.44
N VAL A 123 -1.12 -10.49 -11.75
CA VAL A 123 -0.51 -9.83 -10.58
C VAL A 123 0.87 -9.22 -10.89
N ALA A 124 1.33 -9.27 -12.14
CA ALA A 124 2.56 -8.60 -12.55
C ALA A 124 2.41 -7.08 -12.46
N TYR A 125 3.48 -6.40 -12.01
CA TYR A 125 3.41 -4.97 -11.73
C TYR A 125 4.74 -4.28 -12.02
N PHE A 126 4.67 -2.97 -12.28
CA PHE A 126 5.84 -2.08 -12.24
C PHE A 126 5.84 -1.27 -10.95
N VAL A 127 7.02 -1.11 -10.36
CA VAL A 127 7.22 -0.28 -9.18
C VAL A 127 7.12 1.20 -9.59
N VAL A 128 5.90 1.73 -9.57
CA VAL A 128 5.59 3.14 -9.83
C VAL A 128 5.33 3.89 -8.52
N ASN A 129 5.41 5.21 -8.57
CA ASN A 129 5.29 6.11 -7.40
C ASN A 129 6.26 5.82 -6.24
N ALA A 130 7.29 5.00 -6.45
CA ALA A 130 8.35 4.83 -5.47
C ALA A 130 9.11 6.15 -5.34
N ARG A 131 9.28 6.62 -4.11
CA ARG A 131 10.05 7.84 -3.85
C ARG A 131 11.49 7.66 -4.34
N LYS A 132 12.06 8.71 -4.93
CA LYS A 132 13.49 8.75 -5.22
C LYS A 132 14.25 8.46 -3.93
N GLU A 133 15.27 7.61 -3.98
CA GLU A 133 16.02 7.17 -2.79
C GLU A 133 16.56 8.34 -1.96
N SER A 134 17.05 9.39 -2.62
CA SER A 134 17.49 10.64 -1.98
C SER A 134 16.40 11.42 -1.23
N GLN A 135 15.13 11.02 -1.34
CA GLN A 135 13.98 11.61 -0.62
C GLN A 135 13.52 10.75 0.56
N VAL A 136 14.09 9.55 0.73
CA VAL A 136 13.80 8.66 1.85
C VAL A 136 14.71 9.04 3.02
N VAL A 137 14.11 9.32 4.18
CA VAL A 137 14.91 9.61 5.38
C VAL A 137 15.45 8.29 5.92
N GLN A 138 16.78 8.14 5.93
CA GLN A 138 17.41 7.01 6.60
C GLN A 138 17.29 7.20 8.12
N LEU A 139 16.41 6.42 8.74
CA LEU A 139 16.18 6.48 10.18
C LEU A 139 17.20 5.60 10.91
N SER A 140 17.81 6.14 11.97
CA SER A 140 18.57 5.30 12.91
C SER A 140 17.63 4.31 13.62
N ASP A 141 18.20 3.24 14.16
CA ASP A 141 17.40 2.22 14.84
C ASP A 141 16.70 2.76 16.09
N GLU A 142 17.32 3.71 16.78
CA GLU A 142 16.67 4.45 17.87
C GLU A 142 15.43 5.21 17.39
N VAL A 143 15.55 5.97 16.30
CA VAL A 143 14.42 6.72 15.73
C VAL A 143 13.32 5.78 15.25
N LYS A 144 13.66 4.67 14.59
CA LYS A 144 12.70 3.63 14.20
C LYS A 144 11.98 3.06 15.43
N SER A 145 12.71 2.72 16.49
CA SER A 145 12.15 2.18 17.73
C SER A 145 11.17 3.16 18.38
N ASN A 146 11.54 4.44 18.46
CA ASN A 146 10.67 5.47 19.02
C ASN A 146 9.41 5.71 18.19
N LEU A 147 9.51 5.72 16.86
CA LEU A 147 8.35 5.83 15.97
C LEU A 147 7.45 4.59 16.03
N THR A 148 8.02 3.40 16.17
CA THR A 148 7.27 2.17 16.38
C THR A 148 6.52 2.21 17.70
N ARG A 149 7.17 2.63 18.80
CA ARG A 149 6.51 2.80 20.11
C ARG A 149 5.39 3.83 20.05
N TRP A 150 5.59 4.95 19.35
CA TRP A 150 4.53 5.93 19.16
C TRP A 150 3.31 5.37 18.43
N ASN A 151 3.54 4.45 17.49
CA ASN A 151 2.52 3.79 16.70
C ASN A 151 2.30 2.33 17.17
N GLU A 152 2.22 2.10 18.48
CA GLU A 152 2.10 0.76 19.07
C GLU A 152 0.85 0.00 18.58
N GLY A 153 -0.27 0.70 18.35
CA GLY A 153 -1.48 0.06 17.83
C GLY A 153 -1.26 -0.51 16.43
N ASP A 154 -0.59 0.25 15.56
CA ASP A 154 -0.20 -0.21 14.24
C ASP A 154 0.88 -1.31 14.29
N LEU A 155 1.72 -1.33 15.33
CA LEU A 155 2.62 -2.46 15.57
C LEU A 155 1.83 -3.73 15.91
N LEU A 156 0.84 -3.66 16.79
CA LEU A 156 -0.03 -4.80 17.12
C LEU A 156 -0.76 -5.32 15.88
N LEU A 157 -1.27 -4.40 15.05
CA LEU A 157 -1.87 -4.72 13.75
C LEU A 157 -0.87 -5.46 12.84
N TYR A 158 0.33 -4.91 12.67
CA TYR A 158 1.38 -5.49 11.84
C TYR A 158 1.80 -6.87 12.32
N GLN A 159 2.03 -7.05 13.63
CA GLN A 159 2.44 -8.33 14.20
C GLN A 159 1.37 -9.41 14.02
N HIS A 160 0.10 -9.06 14.23
CA HIS A 160 -1.02 -9.98 13.99
C HIS A 160 -1.02 -10.44 12.54
N PHE A 161 -1.05 -9.51 11.59
CA PHE A 161 -1.16 -9.88 10.19
C PHE A 161 0.11 -10.50 9.61
N ASN A 162 1.30 -10.16 10.13
CA ASN A 162 2.54 -10.86 9.77
C ASN A 162 2.46 -12.34 10.17
N LYS A 163 2.00 -12.63 11.39
CA LYS A 163 1.77 -14.01 11.82
C LYS A 163 0.75 -14.73 10.93
N THR A 164 -0.36 -14.08 10.58
CA THR A 164 -1.37 -14.70 9.70
C THR A 164 -0.85 -14.91 8.28
N LEU A 165 -0.05 -13.99 7.74
CA LEU A 165 0.56 -14.10 6.42
C LEU A 165 1.48 -15.32 6.37
N TRP A 166 2.38 -15.46 7.34
CA TRP A 166 3.27 -16.62 7.41
C TRP A 166 2.53 -17.94 7.57
N LYS A 167 1.42 -17.96 8.31
CA LYS A 167 0.53 -19.13 8.37
C LYS A 167 -0.07 -19.46 7.00
N LYS A 168 -0.53 -18.45 6.25
CA LYS A 168 -1.05 -18.64 4.88
C LYS A 168 0.04 -19.12 3.91
N ILE A 169 1.25 -18.57 3.99
CA ILE A 169 2.41 -19.02 3.21
C ILE A 169 2.73 -20.49 3.50
N TYR A 170 2.79 -20.87 4.78
CA TYR A 170 3.04 -22.26 5.16
C TYR A 170 1.97 -23.21 4.60
N ASN A 171 0.69 -22.85 4.73
CA ASN A 171 -0.42 -23.65 4.21
C ASN A 171 -0.45 -23.74 2.68
N TYR A 172 0.01 -22.70 1.97
CA TYR A 172 0.13 -22.73 0.51
C TYR A 172 1.25 -23.67 0.03
N GLY A 173 2.27 -23.87 0.87
CA GLY A 173 3.52 -24.54 0.54
C GLY A 173 4.62 -23.51 0.28
N TYR A 174 5.58 -23.42 1.19
CA TYR A 174 6.64 -22.40 1.14
C TYR A 174 7.48 -22.49 -0.14
N GLU A 175 7.93 -23.70 -0.50
CA GLU A 175 8.77 -23.91 -1.69
C GLU A 175 8.01 -23.54 -2.97
N LYS A 176 6.78 -24.06 -3.13
CA LYS A 176 5.88 -23.71 -4.23
C LYS A 176 5.69 -22.19 -4.34
N LEU A 177 5.47 -21.52 -3.20
CA LEU A 177 5.31 -20.07 -3.17
C LEU A 177 6.57 -19.34 -3.63
N GLN A 178 7.77 -19.76 -3.19
CA GLN A 178 9.01 -19.14 -3.64
C GLN A 178 9.25 -19.33 -5.14
N THR A 179 8.96 -20.52 -5.67
CA THR A 179 9.01 -20.76 -7.13
C THR A 179 8.10 -19.80 -7.89
N GLU A 180 6.83 -19.65 -7.48
CA GLU A 180 5.92 -18.69 -8.13
C GLU A 180 6.37 -17.23 -7.95
N VAL A 181 7.04 -16.88 -6.86
CA VAL A 181 7.66 -15.55 -6.68
C VAL A 181 8.79 -15.31 -7.69
N GLU A 182 9.62 -16.32 -7.94
CA GLU A 182 10.70 -16.24 -8.93
C GLU A 182 10.14 -16.13 -10.35
N GLU A 183 9.15 -16.96 -10.70
CA GLU A 183 8.44 -16.88 -11.98
C GLU A 183 7.78 -15.50 -12.19
N LEU A 184 7.19 -14.92 -11.14
CA LEU A 184 6.60 -13.58 -11.19
C LEU A 184 7.67 -12.52 -11.50
N ARG A 185 8.87 -12.65 -10.92
CA ARG A 185 9.98 -11.74 -11.17
C ARG A 185 10.51 -11.85 -12.60
N ASP A 186 10.55 -13.06 -13.16
CA ASP A 186 10.93 -13.29 -14.54
C ASP A 186 9.91 -12.69 -15.52
N ILE A 187 8.61 -12.86 -15.25
CA ILE A 187 7.55 -12.19 -16.01
C ILE A 187 7.73 -10.67 -15.94
N MET A 188 7.91 -10.11 -14.75
CA MET A 188 8.14 -8.67 -14.61
C MET A 188 9.40 -8.18 -15.33
N ALA A 189 10.47 -8.99 -15.38
CA ALA A 189 11.67 -8.67 -16.12
C ALA A 189 11.40 -8.63 -17.64
N SER A 190 10.75 -9.67 -18.17
CA SER A 190 10.37 -9.72 -19.59
C SER A 190 9.44 -8.56 -19.98
N TYR A 191 8.49 -8.19 -19.12
CA TYR A 191 7.63 -7.03 -19.34
C TYR A 191 8.39 -5.72 -19.31
N LYS A 192 9.41 -5.57 -18.45
CA LYS A 192 10.28 -4.38 -18.49
C LYS A 192 11.05 -4.31 -19.80
N ASP A 193 11.60 -5.42 -20.27
CA ASP A 193 12.34 -5.47 -21.53
C ASP A 193 11.44 -5.21 -22.74
N LEU A 194 10.20 -5.69 -22.69
CA LEU A 194 9.19 -5.40 -23.70
C LEU A 194 8.82 -3.91 -23.68
N CYS A 195 8.43 -3.40 -22.51
CA CYS A 195 7.73 -2.12 -22.38
C CYS A 195 8.61 -0.90 -22.14
N LEU A 196 9.84 -1.05 -21.63
CA LEU A 196 10.68 0.04 -21.16
C LEU A 196 12.03 0.10 -21.88
N ASP A 197 12.49 1.31 -22.16
CA ASP A 197 13.83 1.63 -22.64
C ASP A 197 14.60 2.50 -21.63
N LYS A 198 15.86 2.86 -21.95
CA LYS A 198 16.68 3.73 -21.10
C LYS A 198 16.04 5.10 -20.80
N SER A 199 15.15 5.58 -21.67
CA SER A 199 14.47 6.88 -21.55
C SER A 199 13.12 6.80 -20.82
N SER A 200 12.68 5.58 -20.49
CA SER A 200 11.34 5.31 -19.96
C SER A 200 11.20 5.69 -18.49
N LYS A 201 12.29 5.61 -17.71
CA LYS A 201 12.29 6.04 -16.31
C LYS A 201 12.22 7.56 -16.21
N ARG A 202 11.21 8.07 -15.51
CA ARG A 202 11.02 9.51 -15.27
C ARG A 202 10.88 9.76 -13.78
N PHE A 203 11.46 10.89 -13.34
CA PHE A 203 11.18 11.43 -12.02
C PHE A 203 10.12 12.49 -12.17
N GLU A 204 9.00 12.31 -11.49
CA GLU A 204 7.87 13.21 -11.53
C GLU A 204 7.46 13.62 -10.12
N HIS A 205 6.68 14.70 -10.03
CA HIS A 205 6.14 15.14 -8.78
C HIS A 205 4.80 14.44 -8.45
N GLY A 206 4.84 13.52 -7.49
CA GLY A 206 3.65 13.01 -6.79
C GLY A 206 3.27 13.98 -5.67
N GLY A 207 2.59 15.08 -6.00
CA GLY A 207 2.45 16.21 -5.07
C GLY A 207 3.74 17.03 -5.00
N LYS A 208 4.37 17.13 -3.82
CA LYS A 208 5.70 17.79 -3.68
C LYS A 208 6.87 16.81 -3.56
N THR A 209 6.63 15.51 -3.72
CA THR A 209 7.66 14.46 -3.62
C THR A 209 8.07 13.99 -5.00
N LEU A 210 9.37 13.83 -5.23
CA LEU A 210 9.88 13.22 -6.45
C LEU A 210 9.71 11.70 -6.37
N VAL A 211 8.96 11.16 -7.31
CA VAL A 211 8.66 9.73 -7.43
C VAL A 211 9.10 9.21 -8.79
N VAL A 212 9.43 7.93 -8.84
CA VAL A 212 9.75 7.19 -10.06
C VAL A 212 8.45 6.77 -10.74
N ASN A 213 8.32 7.12 -12.01
CA ASN A 213 7.29 6.60 -12.91
C ASN A 213 7.94 6.14 -14.20
N TYR A 214 7.17 5.43 -15.02
CA TYR A 214 7.60 4.92 -16.32
C TYR A 214 6.70 5.44 -17.42
N ARG A 215 7.28 5.63 -18.61
CA ARG A 215 6.54 5.79 -19.86
C ARG A 215 6.82 4.56 -20.72
N ALA A 216 5.79 3.92 -21.27
CA ALA A 216 5.98 2.85 -22.24
C ALA A 216 6.76 3.33 -23.48
N LYS A 217 7.51 2.43 -24.11
CA LYS A 217 8.12 2.64 -25.43
C LYS A 217 7.08 3.11 -26.44
N SER A 218 7.53 3.92 -27.41
CA SER A 218 6.65 4.47 -28.44
C SER A 218 6.24 3.47 -29.52
N VAL A 219 6.97 2.37 -29.66
CA VAL A 219 6.70 1.31 -30.65
C VAL A 219 6.68 -0.02 -29.91
N SER A 220 5.55 -0.72 -29.99
CA SER A 220 5.39 -2.10 -29.53
C SER A 220 5.40 -3.05 -30.73
N ALA A 221 5.73 -4.32 -30.49
CA ALA A 221 5.72 -5.35 -31.54
C ALA A 221 4.30 -5.71 -32.00
N SER A 222 3.30 -5.56 -31.12
CA SER A 222 1.89 -5.79 -31.41
C SER A 222 0.96 -4.79 -30.69
N ALA A 223 -0.30 -4.73 -31.12
CA ALA A 223 -1.34 -3.95 -30.43
C ALA A 223 -1.66 -4.50 -29.02
N SER A 224 -1.50 -5.81 -28.80
CA SER A 224 -1.64 -6.43 -27.48
C SER A 224 -0.53 -5.97 -26.53
N ASP A 225 0.71 -5.93 -27.02
CA ASP A 225 1.85 -5.45 -26.24
C ASP A 225 1.71 -3.96 -25.91
N ASP A 226 1.19 -3.16 -26.84
CA ASP A 226 0.91 -1.73 -26.58
C ASP A 226 -0.07 -1.55 -25.42
N SER A 227 -1.17 -2.31 -25.42
CA SER A 227 -2.20 -2.26 -24.38
C SER A 227 -1.65 -2.69 -23.02
N LEU A 228 -0.88 -3.79 -22.98
CA LEU A 228 -0.22 -4.28 -21.77
C LEU A 228 0.76 -3.23 -21.22
N CYS A 229 1.66 -2.72 -22.07
CA CYS A 229 2.67 -1.76 -21.66
C CYS A 229 2.07 -0.43 -21.18
N LYS A 230 1.02 0.06 -21.83
CA LYS A 230 0.26 1.23 -21.36
C LYS A 230 -0.35 0.97 -19.98
N SER A 231 -0.97 -0.20 -19.80
CA SER A 231 -1.62 -0.57 -18.54
C SER A 231 -0.63 -0.64 -17.37
N LEU A 232 0.53 -1.26 -17.59
CA LEU A 232 1.60 -1.38 -16.59
C LEU A 232 2.32 -0.05 -16.28
N THR A 233 2.24 0.93 -17.16
CA THR A 233 2.89 2.24 -17.00
C THR A 233 1.92 3.39 -16.65
N TYR A 234 0.61 3.12 -16.58
CA TYR A 234 -0.35 4.15 -16.21
C TYR A 234 -0.11 4.69 -14.80
N LYS A 235 -0.21 6.01 -14.67
CA LYS A 235 -0.30 6.64 -13.36
C LYS A 235 -1.59 6.17 -12.69
N PRO A 236 -1.61 5.84 -11.38
CA PRO A 236 -2.79 5.28 -10.74
C PRO A 236 -4.07 6.11 -10.92
N LEU A 237 -3.98 7.44 -10.89
CA LEU A 237 -5.16 8.31 -11.11
C LEU A 237 -5.70 8.22 -12.55
N VAL A 238 -4.81 8.05 -13.54
CA VAL A 238 -5.20 7.84 -14.94
C VAL A 238 -5.84 6.47 -15.09
N TYR A 239 -5.24 5.44 -14.50
CA TYR A 239 -5.79 4.09 -14.50
C TYR A 239 -7.20 4.05 -13.87
N LEU A 240 -7.37 4.63 -12.68
CA LEU A 240 -8.67 4.72 -12.01
C LEU A 240 -9.70 5.52 -12.81
N SER A 241 -9.28 6.60 -13.47
CA SER A 241 -10.17 7.36 -14.37
C SER A 241 -10.62 6.51 -15.55
N ASN A 242 -9.73 5.72 -16.14
CA ASN A 242 -10.05 4.84 -17.27
C ASN A 242 -10.97 3.68 -16.83
N LEU A 243 -10.68 3.05 -15.68
CA LEU A 243 -11.54 2.03 -15.10
C LEU A 243 -12.96 2.55 -14.85
N ARG A 244 -13.10 3.73 -14.23
CA ARG A 244 -14.43 4.32 -13.98
C ARG A 244 -15.21 4.59 -15.25
N LYS A 245 -14.55 5.08 -16.31
CA LYS A 245 -15.20 5.24 -17.61
C LYS A 245 -15.70 3.89 -18.13
N ASN A 246 -14.86 2.86 -18.06
CA ASN A 246 -15.22 1.52 -18.54
C ASN A 246 -16.31 0.86 -17.68
N GLU A 247 -16.32 1.03 -16.35
CA GLU A 247 -17.39 0.52 -15.48
C GLU A 247 -18.73 1.22 -15.73
N ILE A 248 -18.72 2.53 -16.02
CA ILE A 248 -19.92 3.25 -16.46
C ILE A 248 -20.41 2.66 -17.78
N TYR A 249 -19.51 2.37 -18.73
CA TYR A 249 -19.86 1.71 -19.99
C TYR A 249 -20.45 0.31 -19.77
N VAL A 250 -19.86 -0.51 -18.89
CA VAL A 250 -20.40 -1.85 -18.60
C VAL A 250 -21.78 -1.74 -17.96
N LYS A 251 -22.00 -0.84 -17.00
CA LYS A 251 -23.32 -0.62 -16.38
C LYS A 251 -24.38 -0.11 -17.36
N LEU A 252 -24.00 0.67 -18.37
CA LEU A 252 -24.91 1.16 -19.41
C LEU A 252 -25.22 0.09 -20.48
N VAL A 253 -24.35 -0.90 -20.66
CA VAL A 253 -24.54 -1.99 -21.63
C VAL A 253 -25.24 -3.21 -21.01
N THR A 254 -25.06 -3.45 -19.71
CA THR A 254 -25.67 -4.59 -19.00
C THR A 254 -27.00 -4.27 -18.33
N ASN A 255 -27.43 -3.00 -18.31
CA ASN A 255 -28.80 -2.58 -18.00
C ASN A 255 -29.32 -1.69 -19.14
N PRO A 256 -29.89 -2.28 -20.21
CA PRO A 256 -30.76 -1.55 -21.12
C PRO A 256 -32.05 -1.06 -20.43
#